data_AF-A0A7V9FST1-F1
#
_entry.id   AF-A0A7V9FST1-F1
#
_cell.length_a   1.000
_cell.length_b   1.000
_cell.length_c   1.000
_cell.angle_alpha   90.00
_cell.angle_beta   90.00
_cell.angle_gamma   90.00
#
_symmetry.space_group_name_H-M   'P 1'
#
loop_
_entity.id
_entity.type
_entity.pdbx_description
1 polymer ?
#
loop_
_entity_poly.entity_id
_entity_poly.type
_entity_poly.pdbx_seq_one_letter_code
_entity_poly.pdbx_strand_id
1 'polypeptide(L)'
;MIAVDNVASRLEMARSQDAEPVDFGTADPVAVIVELTGGIGADRVIDAVGVDAYSATGEQRESEIREVTGGGATAWEHAHCPVAGGAVDR
;
A
#
# COMPACT_ATOMS: atom_id res chain seq x y z
N MET A 1 0.87 12.08 -7.53
CA MET A 1 0.81 10.98 -6.53
C MET A 1 1.83 9.93 -6.93
N ILE A 2 2.51 9.25 -6.02
CA ILE A 2 3.41 8.15 -6.37
C ILE A 2 2.66 6.83 -6.22
N ALA A 3 2.74 5.95 -7.22
CA ALA A 3 2.11 4.63 -7.21
C ALA A 3 3.19 3.53 -7.29
N VAL A 4 3.15 2.60 -6.34
CA VAL A 4 4.15 1.51 -6.24
C VAL A 4 3.45 0.19 -6.56
N ASP A 5 3.89 -0.51 -7.60
CA ASP A 5 3.39 -1.84 -8.00
C ASP A 5 4.50 -2.55 -8.82
N ASN A 6 4.36 -3.83 -9.15
CA ASN A 6 5.28 -4.56 -10.05
C ASN A 6 4.59 -5.07 -11.33
N VAL A 7 3.28 -4.90 -11.45
CA VAL A 7 2.51 -5.31 -12.61
C VAL A 7 2.48 -4.16 -13.61
N ALA A 8 3.15 -4.34 -14.75
CA ALA A 8 3.30 -3.32 -15.78
C ALA A 8 1.99 -2.66 -16.23
N SER A 9 0.89 -3.42 -16.35
CA SER A 9 -0.42 -2.88 -16.74
C SER A 9 -1.03 -1.97 -15.67
N ARG A 10 -0.78 -2.22 -14.39
CA ARG A 10 -1.21 -1.36 -13.27
C ARG A 10 -0.41 -0.08 -13.23
N LEU A 11 0.90 -0.17 -13.47
CA LEU A 11 1.77 1.01 -13.59
C LEU A 11 1.38 1.90 -14.78
N GLU A 12 1.00 1.32 -15.91
CA GLU A 12 0.49 2.09 -17.05
C GLU A 12 -0.84 2.79 -16.74
N MET A 13 -1.73 2.10 -16.02
CA MET A 13 -2.96 2.71 -15.52
C MET A 13 -2.68 3.85 -14.54
N ALA A 14 -1.65 3.75 -13.69
CA ALA A 14 -1.24 4.82 -12.79
C ALA A 14 -0.73 6.04 -13.58
N ARG A 15 0.08 5.84 -14.63
CA ARG A 15 0.52 6.93 -15.53
C ARG A 15 -0.66 7.66 -16.16
N SER A 16 -1.68 6.92 -16.58
CA SER A 16 -2.90 7.50 -17.19
C SER A 16 -3.69 8.40 -16.23
N GLN A 17 -3.43 8.31 -14.93
CA GLN A 17 -4.06 9.09 -13.86
C GLN A 17 -3.10 10.15 -13.28
N ASP A 18 -2.05 10.52 -14.01
CA ASP A 18 -1.03 11.50 -13.59
C ASP A 18 -0.32 11.12 -12.27
N ALA A 19 -0.23 9.81 -11.99
CA ALA A 19 0.61 9.28 -10.92
C ALA A 19 2.00 8.89 -11.46
N GLU A 20 3.02 9.10 -10.63
CA GLU A 20 4.40 8.67 -10.90
C GLU A 20 4.54 7.19 -10.52
N PRO A 21 4.74 6.28 -11.49
CA PRO A 21 4.84 4.85 -11.20
C PRO A 21 6.26 4.47 -10.74
N VAL A 22 6.34 3.64 -9.71
CA VAL A 22 7.58 3.06 -9.22
C VAL A 22 7.45 1.54 -9.26
N ASP A 23 8.29 0.90 -10.08
CA ASP A 23 8.35 -0.56 -10.19
C ASP A 23 9.33 -1.14 -9.17
N PHE A 24 8.79 -1.71 -8.09
CA PHE A 24 9.60 -2.32 -7.03
C PHE A 24 10.28 -3.62 -7.44
N GLY A 25 9.92 -4.21 -8.59
CA GLY A 25 10.62 -5.34 -9.18
C GLY A 25 11.95 -4.94 -9.83
N THR A 26 12.16 -3.65 -10.11
CA THR A 26 13.34 -3.13 -10.82
C THR A 26 14.28 -2.32 -9.94
N ALA A 27 13.77 -1.66 -8.91
CA ALA A 27 14.52 -0.79 -8.01
C ALA A 27 13.94 -0.84 -6.59
N ASP A 28 14.73 -0.42 -5.61
CA ASP A 28 14.24 -0.22 -4.24
C ASP A 28 13.24 0.96 -4.23
N PRO A 29 11.95 0.72 -3.96
CA PRO A 29 10.94 1.75 -4.02
C PRO A 29 11.18 2.87 -3.00
N VAL A 30 11.80 2.58 -1.86
CA VAL A 30 12.07 3.59 -0.82
C VAL A 30 13.11 4.58 -1.33
N ALA A 31 14.21 4.09 -1.88
CA ALA A 31 15.26 4.93 -2.46
C ALA A 31 14.71 5.83 -3.57
N VAL A 32 13.89 5.26 -4.47
CA VAL A 32 13.27 6.00 -5.57
C VAL A 32 12.32 7.09 -5.05
N ILE A 33 11.47 6.79 -4.08
CA ILE A 33 10.55 7.77 -3.49
C ILE A 33 11.32 8.92 -2.84
N VAL A 34 12.40 8.63 -2.11
CA VAL A 34 13.25 9.65 -1.49
C VAL A 34 13.88 10.55 -2.55
N GLU A 35 14.37 9.98 -3.65
CA GLU A 35 14.92 10.76 -4.77
C GLU A 35 13.86 11.66 -5.41
N LEU A 36 12.68 11.11 -5.73
CA LEU A 36 11.56 11.83 -6.35
C LEU A 36 11.01 12.97 -5.48
N THR A 37 11.14 12.85 -4.16
CA THR A 37 10.63 13.83 -3.18
C THR A 37 11.70 14.78 -2.66
N GLY A 38 12.93 14.74 -3.22
CA GLY A 38 14.01 15.63 -2.81
C GLY A 38 14.53 15.36 -1.39
N GLY A 39 14.47 14.11 -0.93
CA GLY A 39 14.98 13.69 0.37
C GLY A 39 13.95 13.59 1.49
N ILE A 40 12.69 13.95 1.25
CA ILE A 40 11.64 14.03 2.29
C ILE A 40 11.02 12.65 2.56
N GLY A 41 10.78 11.86 1.51
CA GLY A 41 9.94 10.67 1.57
C GLY A 41 8.45 11.00 1.42
N ALA A 42 7.58 10.05 1.76
CA ALA A 42 6.13 10.21 1.63
C ALA A 42 5.52 10.93 2.83
N ASP A 43 4.76 12.01 2.59
CA ASP A 43 3.99 12.71 3.62
C ASP A 43 2.76 11.93 4.10
N ARG A 44 2.17 11.15 3.20
CA ARG A 44 0.97 10.33 3.42
C ARG A 44 1.09 9.03 2.64
N VAL A 45 0.62 7.95 3.25
CA VAL A 45 0.69 6.60 2.68
C VAL A 45 -0.69 5.95 2.73
N ILE A 46 -1.05 5.29 1.63
CA ILE A 46 -2.21 4.40 1.55
C ILE A 46 -1.64 3.03 1.22
N ASP A 47 -1.80 2.07 2.13
CA ASP A 47 -1.49 0.68 1.84
C ASP A 47 -2.72 0.04 1.19
N ALA A 48 -2.63 -0.20 -0.11
CA ALA A 48 -3.65 -0.87 -0.91
C ALA A 48 -3.19 -2.28 -1.32
N VAL A 49 -2.16 -2.81 -0.64
CA VAL A 49 -1.67 -4.17 -0.81
C VAL A 49 -2.28 -5.05 0.28
N GLY A 50 -2.63 -6.27 -0.11
CA GLY A 50 -3.23 -7.27 0.75
C GLY A 50 -3.60 -8.49 -0.09
N VAL A 51 -4.18 -9.51 0.53
CA VAL A 51 -4.56 -10.75 -0.18
C VAL A 51 -5.47 -10.49 -1.39
N ASP A 52 -6.30 -9.44 -1.33
CA ASP A 52 -7.22 -9.05 -2.42
C ASP A 52 -6.52 -8.36 -3.60
N ALA A 53 -5.28 -7.89 -3.43
CA ALA A 53 -4.49 -7.32 -4.52
C ALA A 53 -3.99 -8.39 -5.50
N TYR A 54 -4.06 -9.67 -5.11
CA TYR A 54 -3.66 -10.81 -5.93
C TYR A 54 -4.89 -11.44 -6.60
N SER A 55 -4.75 -11.84 -7.86
CA SER A 55 -5.82 -12.61 -8.51
C SER A 55 -5.89 -14.01 -7.91
N ALA A 56 -7.10 -14.53 -7.72
CA ALA A 56 -7.33 -15.90 -7.23
C ALA A 56 -6.67 -16.99 -8.12
N THR A 57 -6.26 -16.61 -9.34
CA THR A 57 -5.60 -17.45 -10.34
C THR A 57 -4.08 -17.25 -10.42
N GLY A 58 -3.50 -16.31 -9.66
CA GLY A 58 -2.06 -16.00 -9.71
C GLY A 58 -1.21 -16.96 -8.89
N GLU A 59 -0.06 -17.37 -9.45
CA GLU A 59 0.96 -18.30 -8.91
C GLU A 59 1.60 -17.93 -7.54
N GLN A 60 1.09 -16.94 -6.81
CA GLN A 60 1.73 -16.34 -5.63
C GLN A 60 1.13 -16.77 -4.29
N ARG A 61 0.37 -17.88 -4.28
CA ARG A 61 -0.42 -18.34 -3.13
C ARG A 61 0.39 -19.05 -2.03
N GLU A 62 1.57 -19.59 -2.33
CA GLU A 62 2.24 -20.53 -1.43
C GLU A 62 3.19 -19.90 -0.39
N SER A 63 3.80 -18.75 -0.67
CA SER A 63 4.66 -18.06 0.30
C SER A 63 3.85 -17.28 1.34
N GLU A 64 2.74 -16.64 0.91
CA GLU A 64 1.92 -15.77 1.77
C GLU A 64 1.11 -16.52 2.83
N ILE A 65 0.60 -17.72 2.56
CA ILE A 65 -0.15 -18.49 3.57
C ILE A 65 0.73 -18.79 4.80
N ARG A 66 2.05 -18.90 4.61
CA ARG A 66 3.01 -19.14 5.69
C ARG A 66 3.33 -17.87 6.50
N GLU A 67 3.27 -16.70 5.87
CA GLU A 67 3.59 -15.41 6.49
C GLU A 67 2.36 -14.76 7.15
N VAL A 68 1.18 -14.85 6.53
CA VAL A 68 -0.11 -14.35 7.06
C VAL A 68 -0.55 -15.10 8.32
N THR A 69 -0.14 -16.36 8.50
CA THR A 69 -0.37 -17.11 9.76
C THR A 69 0.67 -16.81 10.84
N GLY A 70 1.71 -16.02 10.52
CA GLY A 70 2.69 -15.48 11.46
C GLY A 70 2.17 -14.19 12.10
N GLY A 71 1.27 -14.34 13.08
CA GLY A 71 0.75 -13.24 13.89
C GLY A 71 1.87 -12.38 14.51
N GLY A 72 2.04 -11.17 13.98
CA GLY A 72 2.88 -10.12 14.54
C GLY A 72 2.05 -8.92 14.96
N ALA A 73 2.45 -8.26 16.05
CA ALA A 73 1.72 -7.20 16.75
C ALA A 73 1.52 -5.87 15.98
N THR A 74 1.73 -5.84 14.66
CA THR A 74 1.61 -4.66 13.79
C THR A 74 0.51 -4.79 12.75
N ALA A 75 -0.24 -5.90 12.74
CA ALA A 75 -1.47 -5.98 11.96
C ALA A 75 -2.47 -4.99 12.56
N TRP A 76 -2.86 -3.97 11.78
CA TRP A 76 -3.86 -2.98 12.18
C TRP A 76 -5.10 -3.71 12.69
N GLU A 77 -5.32 -3.59 14.00
CA GLU A 77 -6.33 -4.35 14.72
C GLU A 77 -7.71 -3.88 14.25
N HIS A 78 -8.44 -4.78 13.59
CA HIS A 78 -9.80 -4.55 13.10
C HIS A 78 -10.79 -4.49 14.28
N ALA A 79 -10.77 -3.41 15.05
CA ALA A 79 -11.87 -2.93 15.87
C ALA A 79 -11.48 -1.59 16.51
N HIS A 80 -12.46 -0.71 16.72
CA HIS A 80 -12.41 0.61 17.39
C HIS A 80 -12.24 1.81 16.45
N CYS A 81 -13.31 2.12 15.72
CA CYS A 81 -13.62 3.50 15.36
C CYS A 81 -14.20 4.21 16.60
N PRO A 82 -13.53 5.20 17.23
CA PRO A 82 -14.15 6.01 18.26
C PRO A 82 -14.99 7.09 17.57
N VAL A 83 -16.31 7.01 17.68
CA VAL A 83 -17.20 8.11 17.30
C VAL A 83 -17.07 9.23 18.34
N ALA A 84 -16.32 10.28 18.01
CA ALA A 84 -16.29 11.51 18.81
C ALA A 84 -17.37 12.48 18.29
N GLY A 85 -18.32 12.84 19.17
CA GLY A 85 -19.33 13.86 18.86
C GLY A 85 -20.32 14.04 20.01
N GLY A 86 -19.90 14.79 21.03
CA GLY A 86 -20.77 15.21 22.13
C GLY A 86 -21.91 16.13 21.65
N ALA A 87 -23.12 15.85 22.12
CA ALA A 87 -24.23 16.79 22.04
C ALA A 87 -24.02 17.89 23.09
N VAL A 88 -23.99 19.13 22.60
CA VAL A 88 -24.03 20.37 23.39
C VAL A 88 -25.45 20.54 23.93
N ASP A 89 -25.61 20.53 25.25
CA ASP A 89 -26.85 20.91 25.93
C ASP A 89 -26.90 22.44 26.09
N ARG A 90 -28.09 23.04 25.91
CA ARG A 90 -28.35 24.46 26.19
C ARG A 90 -29.24 24.56 27.42
#